data_AF-A0A819MLS6-F1
#
_entry.id   AF-A0A819MLS6-F1
#
_cell.length_a   1.000
_cell.length_b   1.000
_cell.length_c   1.000
_cell.angle_alpha   90.00
_cell.angle_beta   90.00
_cell.angle_gamma   90.00
#
_symmetry.space_group_name_H-M   'P 1'
#
loop_
_entity.id
_entity.type
_entity.pdbx_description
1 polymer ?
#
loop_
_entity_poly.entity_id
_entity_poly.type
_entity_poly.pdbx_seq_one_letter_code
_entity_poly.pdbx_strand_id
1 'polypeptide(L)'
;THYLRDNVNDADRLRLTGYEFLDKTLLTDVYFLFPPSQIALTALLFASIKTVVDIDEYVLKYIYGSLESVQMLKIKETIRLIANLVTAPAKFKKSEVKQIVEKLDKCYNVDNDPRSDEYKKKRVEQFQTLTDYEARHLVNI
;
A
#
# COMPACT_ATOMS: atom_id res chain seq x y z
N THR A 1 -27.16 -5.25 -28.59
CA THR A 1 -26.80 -3.99 -27.88
C THR A 1 -27.13 -3.98 -26.39
N HIS A 2 -27.86 -4.97 -25.84
CA HIS A 2 -28.09 -5.08 -24.38
C HIS A 2 -26.86 -5.52 -23.56
N TYR A 3 -26.02 -6.40 -24.12
CA TYR A 3 -24.81 -6.92 -23.45
C TYR A 3 -23.76 -5.87 -23.04
N LEU A 4 -23.73 -4.69 -23.66
CA LEU A 4 -22.74 -3.66 -23.33
C LEU A 4 -23.20 -2.77 -22.17
N ARG A 5 -24.50 -2.65 -21.92
CA ARG A 5 -25.05 -1.70 -20.93
C ARG A 5 -25.01 -2.26 -19.51
N ASP A 6 -25.23 -3.56 -19.38
CA ASP A 6 -25.08 -4.28 -18.11
C ASP A 6 -23.59 -4.34 -17.69
N ASN A 7 -22.69 -4.50 -18.68
CA ASN A 7 -21.23 -4.52 -18.50
C ASN A 7 -20.62 -3.21 -17.95
N VAL A 8 -21.12 -2.03 -18.32
CA VAL A 8 -20.55 -0.76 -17.81
C VAL A 8 -20.89 -0.57 -16.33
N ASN A 9 -22.12 -0.90 -15.94
CA ASN A 9 -22.54 -0.80 -14.54
C ASN A 9 -21.79 -1.80 -13.67
N ASP A 10 -21.59 -3.03 -14.16
CA ASP A 10 -20.80 -4.03 -13.46
C ASP A 10 -19.31 -3.66 -13.36
N ALA A 11 -18.74 -3.08 -14.42
CA ALA A 11 -17.37 -2.56 -14.38
C ALA A 11 -17.21 -1.42 -13.36
N ASP A 12 -18.17 -0.50 -13.26
CA ASP A 12 -18.14 0.58 -12.27
C ASP A 12 -18.29 0.07 -10.83
N ARG A 13 -19.15 -0.93 -10.60
CA ARG A 13 -19.30 -1.59 -9.30
C ARG A 13 -18.03 -2.33 -8.87
N LEU A 14 -17.40 -3.04 -9.81
CA LEU A 14 -16.11 -3.70 -9.61
C LEU A 14 -15.02 -2.67 -9.29
N ARG A 15 -14.97 -1.57 -10.04
CA ARG A 15 -13.99 -0.49 -9.84
C ARG A 15 -14.11 0.13 -8.46
N LEU A 16 -15.33 0.51 -8.04
CA LEU A 16 -15.57 1.11 -6.73
C LEU A 16 -15.12 0.16 -5.60
N THR A 17 -15.56 -1.09 -5.66
CA THR A 17 -15.25 -2.10 -4.63
C THR A 17 -13.76 -2.48 -4.64
N GLY A 18 -13.14 -2.52 -5.82
CA GLY A 18 -11.71 -2.77 -5.97
C GLY A 18 -10.87 -1.65 -5.37
N TYR A 19 -11.25 -0.38 -5.57
CA TYR A 19 -10.58 0.75 -4.92
C TYR A 19 -10.73 0.73 -3.40
N GLU A 20 -11.92 0.40 -2.86
CA GLU A 20 -12.07 0.19 -1.41
C GLU A 20 -11.13 -0.89 -0.85
N PHE A 21 -10.88 -1.94 -1.63
CA PHE A 21 -9.92 -2.98 -1.26
C PHE A 21 -8.49 -2.45 -1.28
N LEU A 22 -8.11 -1.71 -2.33
CA LEU A 22 -6.79 -1.08 -2.43
C LEU A 22 -6.54 -0.07 -1.31
N ASP A 23 -7.53 0.71 -0.89
CA ASP A 23 -7.36 1.62 0.24
C ASP A 23 -6.98 0.88 1.53
N LYS A 24 -7.55 -0.32 1.74
CA LYS A 24 -7.20 -1.17 2.88
C LYS A 24 -5.80 -1.76 2.77
N THR A 25 -5.30 -1.98 1.54
CA THR A 25 -3.93 -2.49 1.33
C THR A 25 -2.88 -1.54 1.89
N LEU A 26 -3.14 -0.22 1.91
CA LEU A 26 -2.23 0.80 2.44
C LEU A 26 -2.01 0.70 3.96
N LEU A 27 -2.88 -0.02 4.67
CA LEU A 27 -2.77 -0.25 6.11
C LEU A 27 -2.03 -1.55 6.45
N THR A 28 -1.40 -2.17 5.45
CA THR A 28 -0.76 -3.48 5.56
C THR A 28 0.56 -3.51 4.79
N ASP A 29 1.38 -4.53 5.05
CA ASP A 29 2.70 -4.67 4.40
C ASP A 29 2.65 -5.26 2.99
N VAL A 30 1.46 -5.41 2.39
CA VAL A 30 1.31 -6.12 1.10
C VAL A 30 2.10 -5.49 -0.04
N TYR A 31 2.31 -4.16 -0.04
CA TYR A 31 3.14 -3.48 -1.05
C TYR A 31 4.62 -3.83 -0.98
N PHE A 32 5.10 -4.29 0.18
CA PHE A 32 6.47 -4.76 0.35
C PHE A 32 6.63 -6.25 0.04
N LEU A 33 5.53 -7.00 0.10
CA LEU A 33 5.53 -8.46 -0.01
C LEU A 33 5.13 -8.98 -1.39
N PHE A 34 4.31 -8.22 -2.14
CA PHE A 34 3.73 -8.68 -3.39
C PHE A 34 3.84 -7.63 -4.51
N PRO A 35 3.98 -8.07 -5.78
CA PRO A 35 3.97 -7.18 -6.93
C PRO A 35 2.60 -6.52 -7.13
N PRO A 36 2.56 -5.29 -7.67
CA PRO A 36 1.33 -4.52 -7.85
C PRO A 36 0.30 -5.22 -8.75
N SER A 37 0.74 -6.04 -9.71
CA SER A 37 -0.16 -6.82 -10.57
C SER A 37 -0.95 -7.87 -9.79
N GLN A 38 -0.34 -8.53 -8.79
CA GLN A 38 -1.02 -9.52 -7.95
C GLN A 38 -1.96 -8.86 -6.93
N ILE A 39 -1.59 -7.69 -6.41
CA ILE A 39 -2.45 -6.89 -5.55
C ILE A 39 -3.68 -6.42 -6.33
N ALA A 40 -3.49 -5.89 -7.54
CA ALA A 40 -4.59 -5.45 -8.41
C ALA A 40 -5.52 -6.60 -8.82
N LEU A 41 -4.96 -7.76 -9.18
CA LEU A 41 -5.75 -8.95 -9.51
C LEU A 41 -6.57 -9.43 -8.30
N THR A 42 -5.97 -9.42 -7.11
CA THR A 42 -6.67 -9.78 -5.86
C THR A 42 -7.79 -8.79 -5.56
N ALA A 43 -7.57 -7.49 -5.74
CA ALA A 43 -8.58 -6.46 -5.56
C ALA A 43 -9.78 -6.67 -6.50
N LEU A 44 -9.51 -7.00 -7.76
CA LEU A 44 -10.54 -7.27 -8.76
C LEU A 44 -11.35 -8.55 -8.44
N LEU A 45 -10.67 -9.64 -8.08
CA LEU A 45 -11.30 -10.91 -7.67
C LEU A 45 -12.08 -10.77 -6.35
N PHE A 46 -11.59 -9.97 -5.42
CA PHE A 46 -12.31 -9.67 -4.20
C PHE A 46 -13.57 -8.85 -4.49
N ALA A 47 -13.44 -7.85 -5.37
CA ALA A 47 -14.56 -7.04 -5.82
C ALA A 47 -15.63 -7.88 -6.50
N SER A 48 -15.24 -8.80 -7.40
CA SER A 48 -16.17 -9.67 -8.12
C SER A 48 -17.00 -10.55 -7.19
N ILE A 49 -16.36 -11.14 -6.18
CA ILE A 49 -17.04 -11.92 -5.12
C ILE A 49 -18.02 -11.02 -4.34
N LYS A 50 -17.63 -9.80 -3.97
CA LYS A 50 -18.46 -8.89 -3.15
C LYS A 50 -19.61 -8.26 -3.95
N THR A 51 -19.43 -8.01 -5.25
CA THR A 51 -20.46 -7.43 -6.13
C THR A 51 -21.31 -8.47 -6.85
N VAL A 52 -21.00 -9.76 -6.71
CA VAL A 52 -21.64 -10.88 -7.42
C VAL A 52 -21.59 -10.67 -8.94
N VAL A 53 -20.44 -10.21 -9.43
CA VAL A 53 -20.16 -10.06 -10.86
C VAL A 53 -19.23 -11.19 -11.25
N ASP A 54 -19.60 -11.99 -12.24
CA ASP A 54 -18.76 -13.09 -12.70
C ASP A 54 -17.66 -12.59 -13.64
N ILE A 55 -16.40 -12.81 -13.25
CA ILE A 55 -15.22 -12.55 -14.08
C ILE A 55 -14.36 -13.80 -14.24
N ASP A 56 -14.83 -14.96 -13.79
CA ASP A 56 -14.05 -16.19 -13.75
C ASP A 56 -13.69 -16.64 -15.16
N GLU A 57 -14.60 -16.52 -16.12
CA GLU A 57 -14.32 -16.82 -17.53
C GLU A 57 -13.18 -15.96 -18.08
N TYR A 58 -13.18 -14.65 -17.77
CA TYR A 58 -12.13 -13.73 -18.19
C TYR A 58 -10.77 -14.10 -17.58
N VAL A 59 -10.74 -14.36 -16.28
CA VAL A 59 -9.51 -14.70 -15.55
C VAL A 59 -8.99 -16.08 -16.01
N LEU A 60 -9.87 -17.07 -16.18
CA LEU A 60 -9.50 -18.39 -16.67
C LEU A 60 -8.96 -18.34 -18.09
N LYS A 61 -9.60 -17.58 -18.99
CA LYS A 61 -9.23 -17.52 -20.41
C LYS A 61 -7.96 -16.72 -20.66
N TYR A 62 -7.82 -15.55 -20.04
CA TYR A 62 -6.75 -14.60 -20.38
C TYR A 62 -5.59 -14.58 -19.39
N ILE A 63 -5.81 -15.01 -18.14
CA ILE A 63 -4.77 -15.01 -17.10
C ILE A 63 -4.27 -16.44 -16.85
N TYR A 64 -5.17 -17.42 -16.68
CA TYR A 64 -4.77 -18.81 -16.42
C TYR A 64 -4.57 -19.65 -17.68
N GLY A 65 -5.17 -19.28 -18.82
CA GLY A 65 -5.16 -20.08 -20.04
C GLY A 65 -3.77 -20.34 -20.64
N SER A 66 -2.79 -19.51 -20.29
CA SER A 66 -1.40 -19.64 -20.72
C SER A 66 -0.47 -20.22 -19.63
N LEU A 67 -0.99 -20.57 -18.46
CA LEU A 67 -0.20 -20.96 -17.29
C LEU A 67 -0.25 -22.46 -17.03
N GLU A 68 0.87 -23.02 -16.58
CA GLU A 68 0.90 -24.39 -16.09
C GLU A 68 0.15 -24.53 -14.77
N SER A 69 -0.31 -25.75 -14.46
CA SER A 69 -1.10 -26.05 -13.25
C SER A 69 -0.41 -25.59 -11.96
N VAL A 70 0.91 -25.77 -11.87
CA VAL A 70 1.72 -25.35 -10.70
C VAL A 70 1.74 -23.84 -10.55
N GLN A 71 1.85 -23.10 -11.66
CA GLN A 71 1.87 -21.63 -11.65
C GLN A 71 0.51 -21.06 -11.24
N MET A 72 -0.57 -21.66 -11.73
CA MET A 72 -1.94 -21.32 -11.32
C MET A 72 -2.15 -21.54 -9.82
N LEU A 73 -1.66 -22.65 -9.26
CA LEU A 73 -1.77 -22.91 -7.82
C LEU A 73 -1.05 -21.84 -6.98
N LYS A 74 0.16 -21.44 -7.39
CA LYS A 74 0.91 -20.37 -6.73
C LYS A 74 0.15 -19.05 -6.74
N ILE A 75 -0.42 -18.66 -7.88
CA ILE A 75 -1.20 -17.41 -7.99
C ILE A 75 -2.43 -17.46 -7.07
N LYS A 76 -3.15 -18.58 -7.05
CA LYS A 76 -4.32 -18.76 -6.15
C LYS A 76 -3.91 -18.66 -4.68
N GLU A 77 -2.78 -19.21 -4.31
CA GLU A 77 -2.23 -19.09 -2.96
C GLU A 77 -1.86 -17.64 -2.62
N THR A 78 -1.16 -16.94 -3.52
CA THR A 78 -0.82 -15.53 -3.35
C THR A 78 -2.06 -14.65 -3.17
N ILE A 79 -3.09 -14.87 -3.99
CA ILE A 79 -4.36 -14.13 -3.88
C ILE A 79 -4.99 -14.33 -2.49
N ARG A 80 -4.99 -15.57 -1.98
CA ARG A 80 -5.52 -15.87 -0.63
C ARG A 80 -4.71 -15.18 0.46
N LEU A 81 -3.38 -15.18 0.36
CA LEU A 81 -2.50 -14.52 1.33
C LEU A 81 -2.75 -13.01 1.36
N ILE A 82 -2.80 -12.36 0.19
CA ILE A 82 -3.10 -10.92 0.07
C ILE A 82 -4.49 -10.63 0.67
N ALA A 83 -5.52 -11.40 0.29
CA ALA A 83 -6.86 -11.20 0.81
C ALA A 83 -6.93 -11.32 2.35
N ASN A 84 -6.24 -12.30 2.94
CA ASN A 84 -6.21 -12.49 4.39
C ASN A 84 -5.54 -11.31 5.12
N LEU A 85 -4.41 -10.82 4.60
CA LEU A 85 -3.69 -9.68 5.19
C LEU A 85 -4.55 -8.41 5.17
N VAL A 86 -5.27 -8.17 4.08
CA VAL A 86 -6.04 -6.94 3.86
C VAL A 86 -7.39 -6.96 4.61
N THR A 87 -8.02 -8.12 4.71
CA THR A 87 -9.37 -8.24 5.31
C THR A 87 -9.35 -8.44 6.82
N ALA A 88 -8.23 -8.90 7.38
CA ALA A 88 -8.06 -9.11 8.82
C ALA A 88 -6.95 -8.23 9.43
N PRO A 89 -7.01 -6.89 9.29
CA PRO A 89 -6.01 -6.02 9.91
C PRO A 89 -6.09 -6.14 11.44
N ALA A 90 -4.93 -6.05 12.09
CA ALA A 90 -4.86 -6.02 13.54
C ALA A 90 -5.68 -4.83 14.08
N LYS A 91 -6.64 -5.12 14.96
CA LYS A 91 -7.44 -4.09 15.62
C LYS A 91 -6.82 -3.80 16.98
N PHE A 92 -6.21 -2.63 17.12
CA PHE A 92 -5.66 -2.17 18.39
C PHE A 92 -6.74 -1.46 19.22
N LYS A 93 -6.78 -1.74 20.52
CA LYS A 93 -7.66 -1.00 21.45
C LYS A 93 -7.09 0.40 21.66
N LYS A 94 -7.96 1.39 21.81
CA LYS A 94 -7.55 2.78 22.10
C LYS A 94 -6.64 2.88 23.34
N SER A 95 -6.88 2.02 24.33
CA SER A 95 -6.04 1.93 25.54
C SER A 95 -4.63 1.45 25.25
N GLU A 96 -4.46 0.48 24.36
CA GLU A 96 -3.14 -0.06 23.97
C GLU A 96 -2.36 1.00 23.20
N VAL A 97 -3.01 1.69 22.26
CA VAL A 97 -2.41 2.81 21.52
C VAL A 97 -1.96 3.90 22.50
N LYS A 98 -2.79 4.27 23.48
CA LYS A 98 -2.44 5.28 24.48
C LYS A 98 -1.20 4.90 25.29
N GLN A 99 -1.12 3.64 25.75
CA GLN A 99 0.04 3.16 26.51
C GLN A 99 1.34 3.19 25.67
N ILE A 100 1.26 2.91 24.37
CA ILE A 100 2.41 3.00 23.47
C ILE A 100 2.85 4.46 23.30
N VAL A 101 1.92 5.39 23.11
CA VAL A 101 2.22 6.82 23.02
C VAL A 101 2.88 7.34 24.30
N GLU A 102 2.35 7.00 25.48
CA GLU A 102 2.93 7.39 26.77
C GLU A 102 4.36 6.84 26.99
N LYS A 103 4.67 5.68 26.39
CA LYS A 103 6.04 5.14 26.39
C LYS A 103 6.93 5.85 25.39
N LEU A 104 6.41 6.13 24.19
CA LEU A 104 7.14 6.85 23.14
C LEU A 104 7.56 8.25 23.62
N ASP A 105 6.69 8.97 24.33
CA ASP A 105 7.00 10.29 24.89
C ASP A 105 8.22 10.28 25.83
N LYS A 106 8.55 9.13 26.41
CA LYS A 106 9.69 8.98 27.34
C LYS A 106 10.98 8.53 26.65
N CYS A 107 10.89 7.98 25.44
CA CYS A 107 12.04 7.38 24.76
C CYS A 107 12.30 7.91 23.35
N TYR A 108 11.47 8.84 22.85
CA TYR A 108 11.73 9.46 21.55
C TYR A 108 12.98 10.33 21.60
N ASN A 109 13.72 10.35 20.49
CA ASN A 109 14.92 11.18 20.37
C ASN A 109 14.54 12.60 19.93
N VAL A 110 14.61 13.55 20.84
CA VAL A 110 14.28 14.98 20.62
C VAL A 110 15.16 15.61 19.55
N ASP A 111 16.43 15.21 19.46
CA ASP A 111 17.39 15.73 18.47
C ASP A 111 17.02 15.37 17.03
N ASN A 112 16.21 14.32 16.85
CA ASN A 112 15.72 13.86 15.56
C ASN A 112 14.24 14.22 15.32
N ASP A 113 13.59 14.91 16.24
CA ASP A 113 12.20 15.33 16.08
C ASP A 113 12.15 16.59 15.19
N PRO A 114 11.54 16.56 13.99
CA PRO A 114 11.42 17.73 13.13
C PRO A 114 10.68 18.91 13.75
N ARG A 115 9.93 18.66 14.82
CA ARG A 115 9.16 19.66 15.55
C ARG A 115 10.00 20.39 16.59
N SER A 116 11.10 19.80 17.07
CA SER A 116 11.97 20.39 18.08
C SER A 116 12.76 21.58 17.53
N ASP A 117 13.05 22.55 18.39
CA ASP A 117 13.81 23.73 17.98
C ASP A 117 15.30 23.40 17.80
N GLU A 118 15.78 22.41 18.54
CA GLU A 118 17.12 21.84 18.43
C GLU A 118 17.35 21.21 17.04
N TYR A 119 16.39 20.43 16.53
CA TYR A 119 16.46 19.86 15.19
C TYR A 119 16.50 20.96 14.12
N LYS A 120 15.62 21.97 14.23
CA LYS A 120 15.56 23.09 13.27
C LYS A 120 16.88 23.86 13.26
N LYS A 121 17.43 24.17 14.43
CA LYS A 121 18.70 24.88 14.57
C LYS A 121 19.85 24.08 13.94
N LYS A 122 19.95 22.79 14.25
CA LYS A 122 20.97 21.89 13.69
C LYS A 122 20.88 21.78 12.17
N ARG A 123 19.67 21.75 11.61
CA ARG A 123 19.46 21.74 10.15
C ARG A 123 19.93 23.04 9.51
N VAL A 124 19.58 24.20 10.10
CA VAL A 124 20.03 25.51 9.61
C VAL A 124 21.56 25.61 9.65
N GLU A 125 22.18 25.20 10.76
CA GLU A 125 23.65 25.17 10.90
C GLU A 125 24.28 24.26 9.84
N GLN A 126 23.72 23.07 9.59
CA GLN A 126 24.19 22.19 8.52
C GLN A 126 24.12 22.86 7.14
N PHE A 127 23.00 23.50 6.81
CA PHE A 127 22.86 24.23 5.54
C PHE A 127 23.85 25.41 5.43
N GLN A 128 24.08 26.14 6.52
CA GLN A 128 25.07 27.23 6.57
C GLN A 128 26.49 26.70 6.37
N THR A 129 26.87 25.62 7.05
CA THR A 129 28.20 25.01 6.87
C THR A 129 28.43 24.50 5.44
N LEU A 130 27.39 23.94 4.79
CA LEU A 130 27.44 23.50 3.40
C LEU A 130 27.64 24.69 2.45
N THR A 131 26.85 25.75 2.62
CA THR A 131 26.96 26.96 1.78
C THR A 131 28.30 27.67 1.98
N ASP A 132 28.80 27.76 3.21
CA ASP A 132 30.14 28.30 3.50
C ASP A 132 31.26 27.45 2.89
N TYR A 133 31.11 26.12 2.90
CA TYR A 133 32.06 25.19 2.28
C TYR A 133 32.10 25.40 0.77
N GLU A 134 30.94 25.46 0.11
CA GLU A 134 30.81 25.72 -1.32
C GLU A 134 31.41 27.08 -1.71
N ALA A 135 31.11 28.14 -0.94
CA ALA A 135 31.64 29.47 -1.17
C ALA A 135 33.18 29.50 -1.10
N ARG A 136 33.80 28.79 -0.14
CA ARG A 136 35.26 28.70 -0.03
C ARG A 136 35.91 27.96 -1.20
N HIS A 137 35.21 27.00 -1.81
CA HIS A 137 35.75 26.21 -2.91
C HIS A 137 35.54 26.86 -4.29
N LEU A 138 34.58 27.78 -4.42
CA LEU A 138 34.40 28.60 -5.62
C LEU A 138 35.39 29.77 -5.74
N VAL A 139 35.99 30.23 -4.63
CA VAL A 139 36.98 31.32 -4.60
C VAL A 139 38.40 30.85 -4.97
N ASN A 140 38.62 29.53 -5.07
CA ASN A 140 39.92 28.92 -5.38
C ASN A 140 40.09 28.47 -6.86
N ILE A 141 39.24 28.97 -7.77
CA ILE A 141 39.36 28.82 -9.23
C ILE A 141 39.53 30.20 -9.85
#